data_AF-A0A094PBE4-F1
#
_entry.id   AF-A0A094PBE4-F1
#
_cell.length_a   1.000
_cell.length_b   1.000
_cell.length_c   1.000
_cell.angle_alpha   90.00
_cell.angle_beta   90.00
_cell.angle_gamma   90.00
#
_symmetry.space_group_name_H-M   'P 1'
#
loop_
_entity.id
_entity.type
_entity.pdbx_description
1 polymer ?
#
loop_
_entity_poly.entity_id
_entity_poly.type
_entity_poly.pdbx_seq_one_letter_code
_entity_poly.pdbx_strand_id
1 'polypeptide(L)'
;MIAAVVVGAAIVFSVVAFALRAQPTVQEFMAQYPGVVEPAAGAPVGIPVWVNVTHFLNTLFLLLIIRTALSIRSKKRPPAFWTPRRRLFGQAPRRMGINVWLHNTVDILWVLNGAVYLVLLFATGQWVRTVPTSWEVFPHALSALMQYLTFTWPVENPWVSYNALQVLAYFGVTFLLAPLAILSGLRLSRAWPLDAPRLNRWVPEKPVRWVHNVVLFLFLAFIVVHVDLVLFTGAVRNLNVMYAGNDGMSWLGTIIFVASLALLAGVWFALTPGVQKRLASLTGTVS
;
A
#
# COMPACT_ATOMS: atom_id res chain seq x y z
N MET A 1 -15.42 -9.68 -18.83
CA MET A 1 -15.00 -8.54 -19.69
C MET A 1 -13.76 -7.84 -19.13
N ILE A 2 -13.79 -7.24 -17.92
CA ILE A 2 -12.62 -6.52 -17.36
C ILE A 2 -11.36 -7.39 -17.26
N ALA A 3 -11.46 -8.60 -16.72
CA ALA A 3 -10.31 -9.51 -16.61
C ALA A 3 -9.70 -9.85 -17.99
N ALA A 4 -10.54 -10.10 -19.00
CA ALA A 4 -10.07 -10.37 -20.36
C ALA A 4 -9.38 -9.14 -20.99
N VAL A 5 -9.86 -7.93 -20.73
CA VAL A 5 -9.22 -6.69 -21.18
C VAL A 5 -7.85 -6.50 -20.51
N VAL A 6 -7.75 -6.75 -19.20
CA VAL A 6 -6.49 -6.64 -18.46
C VAL A 6 -5.46 -7.66 -18.96
N VAL A 7 -5.87 -8.92 -19.13
CA VAL A 7 -4.99 -9.97 -19.67
C VAL A 7 -4.58 -9.64 -21.11
N GLY A 8 -5.51 -9.21 -21.96
CA GLY A 8 -5.21 -8.80 -23.32
C GLY A 8 -4.22 -7.64 -23.38
N ALA A 9 -4.39 -6.62 -22.54
CA ALA A 9 -3.45 -5.51 -22.44
C ALA A 9 -2.06 -5.97 -21.98
N ALA A 10 -1.98 -6.82 -20.94
CA ALA A 10 -0.72 -7.36 -20.46
C ALA A 10 0.03 -8.16 -21.54
N ILE A 11 -0.69 -8.96 -22.34
CA ILE A 11 -0.12 -9.71 -23.48
C ILE A 11 0.42 -8.72 -24.52
N VAL A 12 -0.36 -7.71 -24.91
CA VAL A 12 0.08 -6.71 -25.89
C VAL A 12 1.34 -5.98 -25.40
N PHE A 13 1.36 -5.53 -24.15
CA PHE A 13 2.54 -4.88 -23.58
C PHE A 13 3.76 -5.81 -23.56
N SER A 14 3.57 -7.09 -23.24
CA SER A 14 4.65 -8.09 -23.25
C SER A 14 5.19 -8.32 -24.66
N VAL A 15 4.32 -8.47 -25.66
CA VAL A 15 4.73 -8.65 -27.07
C VAL A 15 5.50 -7.43 -27.57
N VAL A 16 5.01 -6.22 -27.27
CA VAL A 16 5.71 -4.98 -27.61
C VAL A 16 7.08 -4.92 -26.92
N ALA A 17 7.15 -5.29 -25.64
CA ALA A 17 8.40 -5.33 -24.88
C ALA A 17 9.41 -6.32 -25.49
N PHE A 18 8.97 -7.51 -25.89
CA PHE A 18 9.82 -8.48 -26.60
C PHE A 18 10.36 -7.91 -27.92
N ALA A 19 9.50 -7.27 -28.72
CA ALA A 19 9.90 -6.67 -30.00
C ALA A 19 10.89 -5.52 -29.83
N LEU A 20 10.68 -4.66 -28.82
CA LEU A 20 11.58 -3.56 -28.49
C LEU A 20 12.94 -4.08 -28.01
N ARG A 21 12.94 -5.06 -27.10
CA ARG A 21 14.18 -5.62 -26.55
C ARG A 21 15.04 -6.35 -27.58
N ALA A 22 14.44 -6.84 -28.66
CA ALA A 22 15.20 -7.44 -29.77
C ALA A 22 16.06 -6.42 -30.54
N GLN A 23 15.81 -5.11 -30.37
CA GLN A 23 16.58 -4.06 -31.05
C GLN A 23 17.94 -3.82 -30.36
N PRO A 24 19.06 -3.71 -31.13
CA PRO A 24 20.39 -3.47 -30.56
C PRO A 24 20.46 -2.22 -29.66
N THR A 25 19.80 -1.14 -30.07
CA THR A 25 19.76 0.12 -29.31
C THR A 25 19.11 -0.03 -27.94
N VAL A 26 18.09 -0.88 -27.82
CA VAL A 26 17.44 -1.17 -26.54
C VAL A 26 18.34 -2.04 -25.67
N GLN A 27 19.07 -2.98 -26.26
CA GLN A 27 20.04 -3.80 -25.53
C GLN A 27 21.19 -2.97 -24.98
N GLU A 28 21.73 -2.04 -25.77
CA GLU A 28 22.76 -1.08 -25.33
C GLU A 28 22.23 -0.18 -24.20
N PHE A 29 21.01 0.35 -24.34
CA PHE A 29 20.36 1.12 -23.28
C PHE A 29 20.22 0.32 -21.98
N MET A 30 19.79 -0.93 -22.07
CA MET A 30 19.65 -1.81 -20.90
C MET A 30 21.00 -2.22 -20.30
N ALA A 31 22.06 -2.30 -21.10
CA ALA A 31 23.42 -2.52 -20.61
C ALA A 31 23.96 -1.29 -19.86
N GLN A 32 23.65 -0.08 -20.34
CA GLN A 32 23.98 1.17 -19.65
C GLN A 32 23.17 1.36 -18.37
N TYR A 33 21.90 0.97 -18.38
CA TYR A 33 20.97 1.12 -17.26
C TYR A 33 20.38 -0.24 -16.84
N PRO A 34 21.12 -1.07 -16.08
CA PRO A 34 20.74 -2.46 -15.79
C PRO A 34 19.49 -2.64 -14.91
N GLY A 35 18.97 -1.55 -14.34
CA GLY A 35 17.74 -1.57 -13.52
C GLY A 35 17.91 -1.21 -12.05
N VAL A 36 19.14 -1.11 -11.55
CA VAL A 36 19.46 -0.71 -10.17
C VAL A 36 20.32 0.54 -10.17
N VAL A 37 19.98 1.53 -9.35
CA VAL A 37 20.86 2.68 -9.07
C VAL A 37 21.75 2.29 -7.88
N GLU A 38 23.07 2.45 -8.04
CA GLU A 38 24.02 2.13 -6.99
C GLU A 38 23.73 2.95 -5.71
N PRO A 39 23.64 2.31 -4.54
CA PRO A 39 23.41 3.02 -3.29
C PRO A 39 24.55 3.99 -2.98
N ALA A 40 24.21 5.15 -2.41
CA ALA A 40 25.21 6.09 -1.94
C ALA A 40 26.13 5.44 -0.88
N ALA A 41 27.40 5.87 -0.84
CA ALA A 41 28.36 5.40 0.15
C ALA A 41 27.82 5.62 1.58
N GLY A 42 27.80 4.56 2.38
CA GLY A 42 27.26 4.59 3.74
C GLY A 42 25.74 4.41 3.84
N ALA A 43 25.04 4.10 2.74
CA ALA A 43 23.63 3.73 2.80
C ALA A 43 23.42 2.52 3.75
N PRO A 44 22.40 2.55 4.62
CA PRO A 44 22.12 1.43 5.52
C PRO A 44 21.87 0.13 4.76
N VAL A 45 22.48 -0.95 5.24
CA VAL A 45 22.29 -2.32 4.72
C VAL A 45 21.43 -3.11 5.70
N GLY A 46 20.62 -4.05 5.17
CA GLY A 46 19.70 -4.87 5.93
C GLY A 46 18.39 -4.18 6.31
N ILE A 47 17.39 -4.98 6.67
CA ILE A 47 16.03 -4.49 6.99
C ILE A 47 15.85 -4.48 8.51
N PRO A 48 15.69 -3.31 9.15
CA PRO A 48 15.45 -3.23 10.57
C PRO A 48 14.10 -3.83 10.96
N VAL A 49 14.01 -4.48 12.12
CA VAL A 49 12.79 -5.13 12.62
C VAL A 49 11.56 -4.21 12.62
N TRP A 50 11.72 -2.91 12.88
CA TRP A 50 10.61 -1.97 12.83
C TRP A 50 9.99 -1.85 11.44
N VAL A 51 10.76 -2.03 10.36
CA VAL A 51 10.24 -2.09 8.99
C VAL A 51 9.35 -3.33 8.82
N ASN A 52 9.82 -4.49 9.29
CA ASN A 52 9.05 -5.75 9.23
C ASN A 52 7.72 -5.63 10.00
N VAL A 53 7.76 -5.06 11.21
CA VAL A 53 6.58 -4.87 12.07
C VAL A 53 5.61 -3.88 11.45
N THR A 54 6.08 -2.70 11.04
CA THR A 54 5.22 -1.68 10.40
C THR A 54 4.64 -2.17 9.09
N HIS A 55 5.38 -2.98 8.32
CA HIS A 55 4.90 -3.65 7.12
C HIS A 55 3.75 -4.62 7.43
N PHE A 56 3.91 -5.50 8.42
CA PHE A 56 2.84 -6.41 8.84
C PHE A 56 1.58 -5.66 9.31
N LEU A 57 1.77 -4.65 10.17
CA LEU A 57 0.66 -3.81 10.64
C LEU A 57 -0.03 -3.09 9.47
N ASN A 58 0.74 -2.59 8.51
CA ASN A 58 0.23 -1.98 7.29
C ASN A 58 -0.61 -2.96 6.48
N THR A 59 -0.17 -4.21 6.30
CA THR A 59 -0.95 -5.28 5.66
C THR A 59 -2.27 -5.54 6.38
N LEU A 60 -2.23 -5.66 7.71
CA LEU A 60 -3.42 -5.87 8.53
C LEU A 60 -4.43 -4.71 8.39
N PHE A 61 -3.95 -3.47 8.48
CA PHE A 61 -4.82 -2.31 8.38
C PHE A 61 -5.40 -2.16 6.97
N LEU A 62 -4.59 -2.29 5.92
CA LEU A 62 -5.07 -2.22 4.55
C LEU A 62 -6.10 -3.31 4.25
N LEU A 63 -5.92 -4.54 4.75
CA LEU A 63 -6.91 -5.60 4.63
C LEU A 63 -8.30 -5.17 5.17
N LEU A 64 -8.32 -4.58 6.36
CA LEU A 64 -9.56 -4.14 7.01
C LEU A 64 -10.14 -2.87 6.36
N ILE A 65 -9.30 -1.94 5.94
CA ILE A 65 -9.68 -0.72 5.21
C ILE A 65 -10.32 -1.09 3.88
N ILE A 66 -9.69 -1.97 3.10
CA ILE A 66 -10.22 -2.44 1.81
C ILE A 66 -11.56 -3.18 2.01
N ARG A 67 -11.65 -4.08 3.00
CA ARG A 67 -12.91 -4.77 3.34
C ARG A 67 -14.05 -3.80 3.60
N THR A 68 -13.80 -2.81 4.46
CA THR A 68 -14.81 -1.83 4.85
C THR A 68 -15.12 -0.88 3.69
N ALA A 69 -14.13 -0.49 2.89
CA ALA A 69 -14.32 0.32 1.69
C ALA A 69 -15.23 -0.36 0.66
N LEU A 70 -14.98 -1.64 0.35
CA LEU A 70 -15.83 -2.42 -0.56
C LEU A 70 -17.26 -2.54 -0.02
N SER A 71 -17.42 -2.74 1.28
CA SER A 71 -18.74 -2.76 1.92
C SER A 71 -19.47 -1.42 1.80
N ILE A 72 -18.80 -0.29 2.08
CA ILE A 72 -19.36 1.06 1.96
C ILE A 72 -19.75 1.34 0.50
N ARG A 73 -18.89 0.98 -0.46
CA ARG A 73 -19.14 1.14 -1.90
C ARG A 73 -20.32 0.32 -2.40
N SER A 74 -20.59 -0.85 -1.80
CA SER A 74 -21.74 -1.68 -2.15
C SER A 74 -23.11 -1.04 -1.86
N LYS A 75 -23.12 0.06 -1.08
CA LYS A 75 -24.34 0.76 -0.62
C LYS A 75 -25.34 -0.11 0.15
N LYS A 76 -24.94 -1.32 0.58
CA LYS A 76 -25.75 -2.18 1.43
C LYS A 76 -25.98 -1.49 2.79
N ARG A 77 -27.19 -1.63 3.32
CA ARG A 77 -27.53 -1.07 4.64
C ARG A 77 -26.61 -1.70 5.71
N PRO A 78 -25.94 -0.89 6.55
CA PRO A 78 -25.08 -1.41 7.60
C PRO A 78 -25.90 -2.14 8.68
N PRO A 79 -25.34 -3.17 9.34
CA PRO A 79 -26.05 -3.98 10.34
C PRO A 79 -26.23 -3.31 11.72
N ALA A 80 -25.61 -2.13 11.89
CA ALA A 80 -25.80 -1.23 13.02
C ALA A 80 -25.27 0.15 12.68
N PHE A 81 -25.61 1.10 13.53
CA PHE A 81 -25.15 2.47 13.49
C PHE A 81 -24.50 2.84 14.82
N TRP A 82 -23.53 3.74 14.75
CA TRP A 82 -22.75 4.25 15.86
C TRP A 82 -22.83 5.78 15.89
N THR A 83 -22.98 6.35 17.08
CA THR A 83 -22.91 7.80 17.32
C THR A 83 -21.84 8.06 18.38
N PRO A 84 -20.86 8.96 18.12
CA PRO A 84 -19.80 9.25 19.10
C PRO A 84 -20.37 9.87 20.38
N ARG A 85 -19.74 9.59 21.53
CA ARG A 85 -20.12 10.23 22.82
C ARG A 85 -19.69 11.69 22.90
N ARG A 86 -18.63 12.07 22.19
CA ARG A 86 -18.00 13.39 22.24
C ARG A 86 -17.94 14.02 20.85
N ARG A 87 -17.71 15.33 20.81
CA ARG A 87 -17.39 16.03 19.56
C ARG A 87 -16.11 15.45 18.96
N LEU A 88 -16.09 15.29 17.64
CA LEU A 88 -14.92 14.84 16.89
C LEU A 88 -14.46 15.99 16.01
N PHE A 89 -13.22 16.46 16.18
CA PHE A 89 -12.67 17.58 15.41
C PHE A 89 -13.58 18.84 15.43
N GLY A 90 -14.13 19.16 16.59
CA GLY A 90 -15.07 20.27 16.78
C GLY A 90 -16.49 20.03 16.27
N GLN A 91 -16.73 18.96 15.50
CA GLN A 91 -18.03 18.63 14.93
C GLN A 91 -18.95 17.95 15.96
N ALA A 92 -20.24 18.31 15.90
CA ALA A 92 -21.28 17.69 16.71
C ALA A 92 -21.39 16.17 16.44
N PRO A 93 -21.79 15.35 17.41
CA PRO A 93 -21.95 13.91 17.22
C PRO A 93 -22.91 13.55 16.07
N ARG A 94 -22.41 12.80 15.07
CA ARG A 94 -23.18 12.38 13.89
C ARG A 94 -23.20 10.87 13.71
N ARG A 95 -24.41 10.29 13.65
CA ARG A 95 -24.68 8.84 13.53
C ARG A 95 -24.17 8.21 12.22
N MET A 96 -23.21 7.28 12.25
CA MET A 96 -22.64 6.55 11.08
C MET A 96 -22.98 5.08 11.08
N GLY A 97 -22.94 4.46 9.89
CA GLY A 97 -22.95 3.00 9.81
C GLY A 97 -21.70 2.40 10.45
N ILE A 98 -21.85 1.22 11.04
CA ILE A 98 -20.76 0.53 11.75
C ILE A 98 -19.52 0.28 10.87
N ASN A 99 -19.71 0.02 9.56
CA ASN A 99 -18.60 -0.16 8.63
C ASN A 99 -17.81 1.13 8.39
N VAL A 100 -18.47 2.30 8.40
CA VAL A 100 -17.80 3.61 8.30
C VAL A 100 -17.04 3.92 9.59
N TRP A 101 -17.62 3.57 10.74
CA TRP A 101 -16.92 3.70 12.03
C TRP A 101 -15.65 2.83 12.06
N LEU A 102 -15.75 1.57 11.65
CA LEU A 102 -14.60 0.66 11.60
C LEU A 102 -13.54 1.16 10.62
N HIS A 103 -13.94 1.60 9.42
CA HIS A 103 -13.04 2.18 8.42
C HIS A 103 -12.22 3.33 9.02
N ASN A 104 -12.91 4.36 9.54
CA ASN A 104 -12.24 5.53 10.13
C ASN A 104 -11.37 5.17 11.34
N THR A 105 -11.76 4.17 12.13
CA THR A 105 -10.98 3.73 13.30
C THR A 105 -9.69 3.05 12.87
N VAL A 106 -9.76 2.17 11.88
CA VAL A 106 -8.57 1.52 11.31
C VAL A 106 -7.71 2.52 10.56
N ASP A 107 -8.31 3.50 9.86
CA ASP A 107 -7.57 4.57 9.19
C ASP A 107 -6.71 5.36 10.19
N ILE A 108 -7.23 5.67 11.38
CA ILE A 108 -6.44 6.35 12.42
C ILE A 108 -5.24 5.48 12.84
N LEU A 109 -5.44 4.18 13.07
CA LEU A 109 -4.33 3.26 13.41
C LEU A 109 -3.31 3.16 12.28
N TRP A 110 -3.79 3.14 11.04
CA TRP A 110 -2.96 3.10 9.84
C TRP A 110 -2.13 4.37 9.67
N VAL A 111 -2.74 5.55 9.88
CA VAL A 111 -2.03 6.84 9.87
C VAL A 111 -1.00 6.91 10.98
N LEU A 112 -1.31 6.43 12.18
CA LEU A 112 -0.34 6.37 13.29
C LEU A 112 0.84 5.45 12.96
N ASN A 113 0.58 4.26 12.41
CA ASN A 113 1.64 3.36 11.95
C ASN A 113 2.48 3.99 10.83
N GLY A 114 1.85 4.69 9.88
CA GLY A 114 2.53 5.44 8.83
C GLY A 114 3.39 6.59 9.38
N ALA A 115 2.92 7.30 10.39
CA ALA A 115 3.69 8.36 11.06
C ALA A 115 4.93 7.79 11.77
N VAL A 116 4.76 6.68 12.51
CA VAL A 116 5.89 5.96 13.14
C VAL A 116 6.88 5.48 12.07
N TYR A 117 6.38 4.88 10.99
CA TYR A 117 7.20 4.46 9.86
C TYR A 117 8.00 5.61 9.28
N LEU A 118 7.38 6.75 8.97
CA LEU A 118 8.07 7.91 8.40
C LEU A 118 9.11 8.48 9.35
N VAL A 119 8.80 8.61 10.65
CA VAL A 119 9.78 9.09 11.64
C VAL A 119 11.00 8.17 11.68
N LEU A 120 10.80 6.86 11.78
CA LEU A 120 11.90 5.89 11.83
C LEU A 120 12.66 5.81 10.50
N LEU A 121 11.96 5.92 9.37
CA LEU A 121 12.55 5.92 8.03
C LEU A 121 13.57 7.03 7.85
N PHE A 122 13.24 8.25 8.27
CA PHE A 122 14.16 9.38 8.22
C PHE A 122 15.21 9.33 9.34
N ALA A 123 14.83 8.99 10.57
CA ALA A 123 15.74 8.96 11.71
C ALA A 123 16.85 7.90 11.58
N THR A 124 16.60 6.80 10.88
CA THR A 124 17.58 5.70 10.69
C THR A 124 18.30 5.75 9.34
N GLY A 125 18.05 6.77 8.51
CA GLY A 125 18.62 6.89 7.17
C GLY A 125 18.05 5.90 6.14
N GLN A 126 17.10 5.05 6.51
CA GLN A 126 16.49 4.05 5.62
C GLN A 126 15.70 4.67 4.46
N TRP A 127 15.37 5.97 4.53
CA TRP A 127 14.68 6.72 3.48
C TRP A 127 15.36 6.61 2.10
N VAL A 128 16.70 6.51 2.05
CA VAL A 128 17.50 6.44 0.81
C VAL A 128 17.15 5.25 -0.07
N ARG A 129 16.46 4.24 0.48
CA ARG A 129 16.00 3.06 -0.26
C ARG A 129 14.68 3.25 -0.96
N THR A 130 13.88 4.21 -0.51
CA THR A 130 12.50 4.39 -0.99
C THR A 130 12.28 5.72 -1.66
N VAL A 131 13.21 6.67 -1.51
CA VAL A 131 13.16 7.98 -2.16
C VAL A 131 14.23 8.00 -3.24
N PRO A 132 13.88 8.34 -4.50
CA PRO A 132 14.87 8.51 -5.54
C PRO A 132 15.92 9.57 -5.17
N THR A 133 17.19 9.20 -5.22
CA THR A 133 18.33 10.09 -4.93
C THR A 133 19.04 10.60 -6.19
N SER A 134 18.70 10.03 -7.36
CA SER A 134 19.26 10.39 -8.67
C SER A 134 18.18 10.33 -9.75
N TRP A 135 18.33 11.15 -10.80
CA TRP A 135 17.49 11.12 -11.99
C TRP A 135 17.69 9.87 -12.85
N GLU A 136 18.79 9.14 -12.65
CA GLU A 136 19.03 7.84 -13.29
C GLU A 136 17.99 6.79 -12.91
N VAL A 137 17.23 6.98 -11.83
CA VAL A 137 16.13 6.09 -11.45
C VAL A 137 15.15 5.85 -12.62
N PHE A 138 14.90 6.84 -13.47
CA PHE A 138 13.92 6.72 -14.55
C PHE A 138 14.37 5.78 -15.67
N PRO A 139 15.57 5.95 -16.29
CA PRO A 139 16.04 5.00 -17.28
C PRO A 139 16.24 3.59 -16.70
N HIS A 140 16.74 3.46 -15.47
CA HIS A 140 16.83 2.15 -14.80
C HIS A 140 15.45 1.52 -14.58
N ALA A 141 14.44 2.29 -14.16
CA ALA A 141 13.09 1.77 -13.97
C ALA A 141 12.46 1.30 -15.29
N LEU A 142 12.76 1.98 -16.41
CA LEU A 142 12.32 1.56 -17.73
C LEU A 142 12.96 0.21 -18.12
N SER A 143 14.25 0.03 -17.88
CA SER A 143 14.92 -1.26 -18.09
C SER A 143 14.35 -2.37 -17.21
N ALA A 144 14.08 -2.08 -15.92
CA ALA A 144 13.47 -3.06 -15.01
C ALA A 144 12.04 -3.42 -15.44
N LEU A 145 11.24 -2.44 -15.88
CA LEU A 145 9.91 -2.68 -16.45
C LEU A 145 9.98 -3.59 -17.68
N MET A 146 10.92 -3.31 -18.60
CA MET A 146 11.15 -4.14 -19.79
C MET A 146 11.51 -5.57 -19.41
N GLN A 147 12.39 -5.74 -18.42
CA GLN A 147 12.79 -7.04 -17.87
C GLN A 147 11.58 -7.83 -17.33
N TYR A 148 10.71 -7.19 -16.54
CA TYR A 148 9.48 -7.81 -16.05
C TYR A 148 8.51 -8.17 -17.18
N LEU A 149 8.27 -7.27 -18.15
CA LEU A 149 7.36 -7.51 -19.28
C LEU A 149 7.84 -8.60 -20.24
N THR A 150 9.15 -8.90 -20.24
CA THR A 150 9.75 -9.96 -21.05
C THR A 150 10.11 -11.21 -20.24
N PHE A 151 9.62 -11.30 -19.00
CA PHE A 151 9.82 -12.44 -18.09
C PHE A 151 11.29 -12.80 -17.83
N THR A 152 12.22 -11.84 -18.00
CA THR A 152 13.59 -12.00 -17.53
C THR A 152 13.73 -11.22 -16.23
N TRP A 153 13.53 -11.90 -15.11
CA TRP A 153 13.51 -11.24 -13.81
C TRP A 153 14.84 -10.49 -13.55
N PRO A 154 14.78 -9.20 -13.16
CA PRO A 154 15.98 -8.46 -12.78
C PRO A 154 16.66 -9.13 -11.58
N VAL A 155 17.98 -8.97 -11.47
CA VAL A 155 18.71 -9.42 -10.30
C VAL A 155 18.31 -8.52 -9.12
N GLU A 156 17.59 -9.10 -8.16
CA GLU A 156 17.13 -8.39 -6.97
C GLU A 156 18.10 -8.61 -5.79
N ASN A 157 18.41 -7.52 -5.08
CA ASN A 157 19.12 -7.60 -3.81
C ASN A 157 18.46 -6.70 -2.74
N PRO A 158 17.23 -7.02 -2.31
CA PRO A 158 16.45 -6.16 -1.41
C PRO A 158 17.13 -5.93 -0.05
N TRP A 159 18.10 -6.77 0.32
CA TRP A 159 18.91 -6.56 1.52
C TRP A 159 19.82 -5.34 1.43
N VAL A 160 20.26 -4.98 0.22
CA VAL A 160 21.13 -3.83 -0.06
C VAL A 160 20.29 -2.68 -0.60
N SER A 161 19.60 -2.90 -1.73
CA SER A 161 18.79 -1.90 -2.43
C SER A 161 17.67 -2.53 -3.24
N TYR A 162 16.63 -1.73 -3.50
CA TYR A 162 15.57 -2.10 -4.42
C TYR A 162 15.95 -1.69 -5.84
N ASN A 163 15.44 -2.42 -6.84
CA ASN A 163 15.55 -1.96 -8.21
C ASN A 163 14.77 -0.64 -8.40
N ALA A 164 15.12 0.12 -9.44
CA ALA A 164 14.59 1.47 -9.64
C ALA A 164 13.06 1.52 -9.83
N LEU A 165 12.46 0.48 -10.44
CA LEU A 165 11.00 0.41 -10.59
C LEU A 165 10.32 0.22 -9.23
N GLN A 166 10.88 -0.65 -8.37
CA GLN A 166 10.42 -0.81 -7.00
C GLN A 166 10.57 0.48 -6.18
N VAL A 167 11.70 1.20 -6.29
CA VAL A 167 11.90 2.50 -5.62
C VAL A 167 10.80 3.48 -6.01
N LEU A 168 10.52 3.65 -7.31
CA LEU A 168 9.46 4.54 -7.79
C LEU A 168 8.07 4.09 -7.31
N ALA A 169 7.79 2.79 -7.30
CA ALA A 169 6.53 2.25 -6.81
C ALA A 169 6.35 2.50 -5.30
N TYR A 170 7.37 2.22 -4.48
CA TYR A 170 7.34 2.42 -3.03
C TYR A 170 7.27 3.91 -2.67
N PHE A 171 8.00 4.76 -3.40
CA PHE A 171 7.87 6.21 -3.30
C PHE A 171 6.44 6.66 -3.58
N GLY A 172 5.88 6.24 -4.72
CA GLY A 172 4.53 6.62 -5.13
C GLY A 172 3.47 6.16 -4.13
N VAL A 173 3.55 4.92 -3.65
CA VAL A 173 2.59 4.40 -2.67
C VAL A 173 2.68 5.13 -1.34
N THR A 174 3.90 5.35 -0.84
CA THR A 174 4.14 5.91 0.50
C THR A 174 3.93 7.42 0.55
N PHE A 175 4.44 8.16 -0.44
CA PHE A 175 4.50 9.62 -0.41
C PHE A 175 3.44 10.30 -1.30
N LEU A 176 2.75 9.56 -2.18
CA LEU A 176 1.68 10.11 -3.01
C LEU A 176 0.32 9.47 -2.69
N LEU A 177 0.17 8.16 -2.89
CA LEU A 177 -1.12 7.48 -2.75
C LEU A 177 -1.62 7.48 -1.31
N ALA A 178 -0.76 7.21 -0.33
CA ALA A 178 -1.14 7.23 1.07
C ALA A 178 -1.61 8.62 1.54
N PRO A 179 -0.84 9.72 1.33
CA PRO A 179 -1.32 11.07 1.63
C PRO A 179 -2.62 11.42 0.89
N LEU A 180 -2.75 11.06 -0.39
CA LEU A 180 -3.98 11.28 -1.15
C LEU A 180 -5.18 10.54 -0.53
N ALA A 181 -4.99 9.29 -0.07
CA ALA A 181 -6.03 8.53 0.63
C ALA A 181 -6.45 9.21 1.94
N ILE A 182 -5.49 9.68 2.73
CA ILE A 182 -5.73 10.37 4.01
C ILE A 182 -6.51 11.66 3.79
N LEU A 183 -6.04 12.52 2.87
CA LEU A 183 -6.65 13.82 2.60
C LEU A 183 -8.07 13.67 2.02
N SER A 184 -8.23 12.77 1.05
CA SER A 184 -9.54 12.50 0.46
C SER A 184 -10.49 11.81 1.45
N GLY A 185 -9.99 10.90 2.30
CA GLY A 185 -10.75 10.27 3.37
C GLY A 185 -11.22 11.27 4.42
N LEU A 186 -10.35 12.18 4.87
CA LEU A 186 -10.69 13.24 5.81
C LEU A 186 -11.84 14.11 5.28
N ARG A 187 -11.81 14.47 3.99
CA ARG A 187 -12.88 15.24 3.33
C ARG A 187 -14.21 14.49 3.27
N LEU A 188 -14.18 13.18 3.09
CA LEU A 188 -15.39 12.34 3.00
C LEU A 188 -15.89 11.91 4.39
N SER A 189 -15.06 12.07 5.42
CA SER A 189 -15.35 11.68 6.78
C SER A 189 -16.40 12.60 7.41
N ARG A 190 -16.93 12.12 8.55
CA ARG A 190 -17.90 12.85 9.38
C ARG A 190 -17.27 13.96 10.22
N ALA A 191 -15.94 13.98 10.27
CA ALA A 191 -15.16 15.01 10.93
C ALA A 191 -15.02 16.29 10.08
N TRP A 192 -15.35 16.23 8.79
CA TRP A 192 -15.28 17.40 7.92
C TRP A 192 -16.42 18.41 8.24
N PRO A 193 -16.11 19.73 8.36
CA PRO A 193 -17.10 20.75 8.65
C PRO A 193 -18.08 20.96 7.49
N LEU A 194 -19.38 20.94 7.80
CA LEU A 194 -20.43 21.21 6.82
C LEU A 194 -20.73 22.72 6.69
N ASP A 195 -20.51 23.46 7.75
CA ASP A 195 -20.75 24.89 7.94
C ASP A 195 -19.59 25.78 7.46
N ALA A 196 -18.71 25.24 6.62
CA ALA A 196 -17.57 25.96 6.04
C ALA A 196 -17.73 26.15 4.52
N PRO A 197 -18.55 27.11 4.05
CA PRO A 197 -18.93 27.22 2.63
C PRO A 197 -17.75 27.52 1.71
N ARG A 198 -16.77 28.32 2.15
CA ARG A 198 -15.54 28.59 1.39
C ARG A 198 -14.74 27.30 1.19
N LEU A 199 -14.48 26.56 2.27
CA LEU A 199 -13.73 25.31 2.23
C LEU A 199 -14.42 24.25 1.37
N ASN A 200 -15.74 24.11 1.50
CA ASN A 200 -16.54 23.14 0.75
C ASN A 200 -16.62 23.46 -0.75
N ARG A 201 -16.41 24.72 -1.14
CA ARG A 201 -16.30 25.15 -2.54
C ARG A 201 -14.94 24.78 -3.14
N TRP A 202 -13.84 25.00 -2.40
CA TRP A 202 -12.48 24.67 -2.84
C TRP A 202 -12.22 23.16 -2.88
N VAL A 203 -12.84 22.40 -1.99
CA VAL A 203 -12.67 20.94 -1.91
C VAL A 203 -14.03 20.26 -2.14
N PRO A 204 -14.51 20.19 -3.40
CA PRO A 204 -15.82 19.63 -3.72
C PRO A 204 -15.86 18.11 -3.51
N GLU A 205 -16.97 17.62 -2.94
CA GLU A 205 -17.10 16.22 -2.52
C GLU A 205 -17.04 15.22 -3.68
N LYS A 206 -17.74 15.52 -4.79
CA LYS A 206 -17.88 14.59 -5.92
C LYS A 206 -16.54 14.17 -6.54
N PRO A 207 -15.64 15.09 -6.95
CA PRO A 207 -14.33 14.69 -7.47
C PRO A 207 -13.45 14.06 -6.39
N VAL A 208 -13.49 14.54 -5.14
CA VAL A 208 -12.71 13.91 -4.06
C VAL A 208 -13.12 12.47 -3.82
N ARG A 209 -14.42 12.18 -3.86
CA ARG A 209 -14.94 10.81 -3.80
C ARG A 209 -14.44 9.96 -4.95
N TRP A 210 -14.40 10.51 -6.16
CA TRP A 210 -13.85 9.81 -7.32
C TRP A 210 -12.36 9.49 -7.11
N VAL A 211 -11.54 10.49 -6.73
CA VAL A 211 -10.11 10.30 -6.41
C VAL A 211 -9.90 9.25 -5.33
N HIS A 212 -10.63 9.33 -4.21
CA HIS A 212 -10.52 8.36 -3.12
C HIS A 212 -10.77 6.92 -3.59
N ASN A 213 -11.76 6.74 -4.48
CA ASN A 213 -12.06 5.44 -5.06
C ASN A 213 -11.00 4.97 -6.06
N VAL A 214 -10.42 5.87 -6.86
CA VAL A 214 -9.31 5.54 -7.75
C VAL A 214 -8.11 5.07 -6.93
N VAL A 215 -7.78 5.78 -5.85
CA VAL A 215 -6.68 5.41 -4.94
C VAL A 215 -6.89 4.02 -4.33
N LEU A 216 -8.12 3.66 -3.92
CA LEU A 216 -8.44 2.30 -3.48
C LEU A 216 -8.06 1.23 -4.53
N PHE A 217 -8.40 1.46 -5.81
CA PHE A 217 -8.08 0.50 -6.86
C PHE A 217 -6.58 0.48 -7.20
N LEU A 218 -5.88 1.62 -7.09
CA LEU A 218 -4.43 1.66 -7.24
C LEU A 218 -3.73 0.89 -6.11
N PHE A 219 -4.19 0.99 -4.86
CA PHE A 219 -3.69 0.16 -3.77
C PHE A 219 -3.93 -1.33 -4.02
N LEU A 220 -5.12 -1.71 -4.49
CA LEU A 220 -5.42 -3.10 -4.84
C LEU A 220 -4.48 -3.61 -5.95
N ALA A 221 -4.29 -2.84 -7.01
CA ALA A 221 -3.39 -3.19 -8.11
C ALA A 221 -1.94 -3.33 -7.62
N PHE A 222 -1.47 -2.37 -6.80
CA PHE A 222 -0.15 -2.43 -6.19
C PHE A 222 0.02 -3.69 -5.33
N ILE A 223 -0.93 -4.01 -4.45
CA ILE A 223 -0.85 -5.19 -3.59
C ILE A 223 -0.73 -6.47 -4.41
N VAL A 224 -1.55 -6.63 -5.46
CA VAL A 224 -1.50 -7.81 -6.33
C VAL A 224 -0.13 -7.93 -6.99
N VAL A 225 0.31 -6.89 -7.71
CA VAL A 225 1.60 -6.90 -8.41
C VAL A 225 2.77 -7.09 -7.44
N HIS A 226 2.75 -6.41 -6.29
CA HIS A 226 3.81 -6.49 -5.28
C HIS A 226 3.94 -7.91 -4.71
N VAL A 227 2.83 -8.54 -4.32
CA VAL A 227 2.83 -9.89 -3.78
C VAL A 227 3.24 -10.91 -4.84
N ASP A 228 2.75 -10.77 -6.07
CA ASP A 228 3.16 -11.64 -7.18
C ASP A 228 4.67 -11.57 -7.40
N LEU A 229 5.25 -10.36 -7.47
CA LEU A 229 6.70 -10.19 -7.64
C LEU A 229 7.48 -10.82 -6.49
N VAL A 230 7.04 -10.64 -5.24
CA VAL A 230 7.68 -11.29 -4.07
C VAL A 230 7.76 -12.81 -4.26
N LEU A 231 6.68 -13.43 -4.75
CA LEU A 231 6.59 -14.87 -4.90
C LEU A 231 7.40 -15.39 -6.11
N PHE A 232 7.44 -14.62 -7.21
CA PHE A 232 8.08 -15.06 -8.45
C PHE A 232 9.55 -14.67 -8.59
N THR A 233 10.09 -13.74 -7.78
CA THR A 233 11.51 -13.31 -7.84
C THR A 233 12.40 -13.91 -6.74
N GLY A 234 11.99 -15.02 -6.14
CA GLY A 234 12.74 -15.71 -5.07
C GLY A 234 12.05 -15.65 -3.72
N ALA A 235 10.85 -16.24 -3.64
CA ALA A 235 9.97 -16.19 -2.47
C ALA A 235 10.65 -16.41 -1.12
N VAL A 236 11.46 -17.47 -0.97
CA VAL A 236 12.09 -17.82 0.32
C VAL A 236 13.01 -16.70 0.80
N ARG A 237 13.87 -16.18 -0.08
CA ARG A 237 14.79 -15.07 0.24
C ARG A 237 14.00 -13.79 0.54
N ASN A 238 13.05 -13.43 -0.33
CA ASN A 238 12.23 -12.23 -0.16
C ASN A 238 11.43 -12.26 1.16
N LEU A 239 10.85 -13.41 1.51
CA LEU A 239 10.13 -13.58 2.77
C LEU A 239 11.06 -13.55 3.99
N ASN A 240 12.29 -14.06 3.89
CA ASN A 240 13.26 -13.89 4.98
C ASN A 240 13.62 -12.43 5.22
N VAL A 241 13.83 -11.66 4.15
CA VAL A 241 14.13 -10.23 4.25
C VAL A 241 12.95 -9.49 4.91
N MET A 242 11.72 -9.76 4.46
CA MET A 242 10.52 -9.05 4.92
C MET A 242 9.94 -9.51 6.26
N TYR A 243 10.08 -10.78 6.64
CA TYR A 243 9.46 -11.32 7.86
C TYR A 243 10.46 -11.75 8.93
N ALA A 244 11.66 -12.18 8.55
CA ALA A 244 12.68 -12.65 9.50
C ALA A 244 13.85 -11.68 9.70
N GLY A 245 13.94 -10.60 8.91
CA GLY A 245 15.04 -9.64 8.98
C GLY A 245 16.40 -10.28 8.64
N ASN A 246 16.42 -11.20 7.67
CA ASN A 246 17.60 -11.98 7.29
C ASN A 246 17.69 -12.14 5.75
N ASP A 247 18.89 -12.16 5.17
CA ASP A 247 19.11 -12.34 3.71
C ASP A 247 19.43 -13.79 3.29
N GLY A 248 19.34 -14.73 4.23
CA GLY A 248 19.61 -16.14 3.95
C GLY A 248 18.47 -16.86 3.23
N MET A 249 18.65 -18.18 3.06
CA MET A 249 17.69 -19.11 2.44
C MET A 249 16.97 -20.00 3.45
N SER A 250 16.87 -19.58 4.72
CA SER A 250 16.14 -20.34 5.74
C SER A 250 14.63 -20.31 5.50
N TRP A 251 13.87 -21.21 6.13
CA TRP A 251 12.41 -21.20 6.02
C TRP A 251 11.72 -20.32 7.05
N LEU A 252 12.47 -19.63 7.92
CA LEU A 252 11.92 -18.88 9.05
C LEU A 252 10.97 -17.78 8.57
N GLY A 253 11.38 -16.97 7.58
CA GLY A 253 10.52 -15.92 7.02
C GLY A 253 9.24 -16.47 6.40
N THR A 254 9.32 -17.61 5.71
CA THR A 254 8.15 -18.28 5.15
C THR A 254 7.19 -18.79 6.23
N ILE A 255 7.69 -19.36 7.32
CA ILE A 255 6.87 -19.81 8.45
C ILE A 255 6.18 -18.63 9.12
N ILE A 256 6.91 -17.53 9.37
CA ILE A 256 6.35 -16.30 9.93
C ILE A 256 5.30 -15.71 8.99
N PHE A 257 5.53 -15.74 7.67
CA PHE A 257 4.54 -15.31 6.68
C PHE A 257 3.25 -16.14 6.73
N VAL A 258 3.35 -17.48 6.79
CA VAL A 258 2.15 -18.33 6.92
C VAL A 258 1.42 -18.07 8.24
N ALA A 259 2.15 -17.89 9.34
CA ALA A 259 1.56 -17.50 10.62
C ALA A 259 0.89 -16.11 10.56
N SER A 260 1.47 -15.16 9.84
CA SER A 260 0.91 -13.83 9.64
C SER A 260 -0.38 -13.90 8.83
N LEU A 261 -0.44 -14.71 7.76
CA LEU A 261 -1.66 -14.97 6.99
C LEU A 261 -2.76 -15.61 7.86
N ALA A 262 -2.41 -16.57 8.71
CA ALA A 262 -3.35 -17.19 9.64
C ALA A 262 -3.90 -16.17 10.64
N LEU A 263 -3.06 -15.27 11.15
CA LEU A 263 -3.48 -14.17 12.04
C LEU A 263 -4.39 -13.16 11.31
N LEU A 264 -4.04 -12.77 10.08
CA LEU A 264 -4.87 -11.90 9.25
C LEU A 264 -6.26 -12.51 9.00
N ALA A 265 -6.30 -13.80 8.65
CA ALA A 265 -7.56 -14.54 8.49
C ALA A 265 -8.34 -14.61 9.81
N GLY A 266 -7.67 -14.90 10.92
CA GLY A 266 -8.26 -14.92 12.26
C GLY A 266 -8.92 -13.58 12.61
N VAL A 267 -8.23 -12.46 12.41
CA VAL A 267 -8.78 -11.12 12.64
C VAL A 267 -9.95 -10.83 11.69
N TRP A 268 -9.84 -11.22 10.42
CA TRP A 268 -10.91 -11.06 9.45
C TRP A 268 -12.21 -11.73 9.90
N PHE A 269 -12.15 -13.00 10.29
CA PHE A 269 -13.33 -13.75 10.74
C PHE A 269 -13.80 -13.33 12.13
N ALA A 270 -12.90 -12.95 13.03
CA ALA A 270 -13.24 -12.48 14.37
C ALA A 270 -14.01 -11.15 14.36
N LEU A 271 -13.77 -10.27 13.39
CA LEU A 271 -14.48 -8.99 13.22
C LEU A 271 -15.91 -9.17 12.66
N THR A 272 -16.69 -10.01 13.33
CA THR A 272 -18.13 -10.17 13.10
C THR A 272 -18.90 -8.90 13.47
N PRO A 273 -20.15 -8.71 12.98
CA PRO A 273 -20.97 -7.56 13.37
C PRO A 273 -21.15 -7.43 14.89
N GLY A 274 -21.27 -8.54 15.63
CA GLY A 274 -21.40 -8.53 17.08
C GLY A 274 -20.14 -7.97 17.77
N VAL A 275 -18.96 -8.40 17.34
CA VAL A 275 -17.69 -7.87 17.85
C VAL A 275 -17.51 -6.40 17.51
N GLN A 276 -17.83 -5.99 16.28
CA GLN A 276 -17.79 -4.59 15.88
C GLN A 276 -18.70 -3.72 16.74
N LYS A 277 -19.93 -4.16 17.03
CA LYS A 277 -20.86 -3.44 17.93
C LYS A 277 -20.29 -3.29 19.35
N ARG A 278 -19.70 -4.36 19.91
CA ARG A 278 -19.04 -4.33 21.23
C ARG A 278 -17.90 -3.33 21.26
N LEU A 279 -16.99 -3.37 20.29
CA LEU A 279 -15.88 -2.43 20.21
C LEU A 279 -16.37 -0.98 20.02
N ALA A 280 -17.35 -0.76 19.15
CA ALA A 280 -17.92 0.56 18.90
C ALA A 280 -18.61 1.14 20.13
N SER A 281 -19.23 0.29 20.97
CA SER A 281 -19.87 0.72 22.21
C SER A 281 -18.90 1.34 23.22
N LEU A 282 -17.59 1.07 23.13
CA LEU A 282 -16.58 1.67 24.00
C LEU A 282 -16.44 3.19 23.77
N THR A 283 -16.71 3.65 22.55
CA THR A 283 -16.45 5.03 22.11
C THR A 283 -17.72 5.82 21.75
N GLY A 284 -18.89 5.16 21.73
CA GLY A 284 -20.15 5.74 21.28
C GLY A 284 -21.37 4.93 21.73
N THR A 285 -22.54 5.36 21.29
CA THR A 285 -23.79 4.61 21.40
C THR A 285 -24.03 3.83 20.11
N VAL A 286 -24.53 2.59 20.23
CA VAL A 286 -24.79 1.69 19.10
C VAL A 286 -26.29 1.41 19.01
N SER A 287 -26.84 1.49 17.80
CA SER A 287 -28.27 1.29 17.48
C SER A 287 -28.47 0.49 16.20
#